data_AF-A0A660N888-F1
#
_entry.id   AF-A0A660N888-F1
#
_cell.length_a   1.000
_cell.length_b   1.000
_cell.length_c   1.000
_cell.angle_alpha   90.00
_cell.angle_beta   90.00
_cell.angle_gamma   90.00
#
_symmetry.space_group_name_H-M   'P 1'
#
loop_
_entity.id
_entity.type
_entity.pdbx_description
1 polymer ?
#
loop_
_entity_poly.entity_id
_entity_poly.type
_entity_poly.pdbx_seq_one_letter_code
_entity_poly.pdbx_strand_id
1 'polypeptide(L)'
;MAGLAGGAAAEPLAYHGESTTFGGNDILRNDVTRMIAVSEAAQGCREIQRIDAQVERVTRPENRWLAQETWRVQACGKTHRYDVLLREDERGETDFSVGFRPE
;
A
#
# COMPACT_ATOMS: atom_id res chain seq x y z
N MET A 1 12.83 -40.44 -14.58
CA MET A 1 13.19 -39.61 -13.42
C MET A 1 12.79 -38.18 -13.75
N ALA A 2 11.62 -37.75 -13.28
CA ALA A 2 11.13 -36.40 -13.51
C ALA A 2 11.51 -35.55 -12.30
N GLY A 3 12.44 -34.63 -12.47
CA GLY A 3 12.75 -33.56 -11.53
C GLY A 3 12.66 -32.25 -12.29
N LEU A 4 11.44 -31.82 -12.61
CA LEU A 4 11.21 -30.53 -13.26
C LEU A 4 11.33 -29.43 -12.22
N ALA A 5 12.33 -28.59 -12.44
CA ALA A 5 12.50 -27.21 -12.02
C ALA A 5 11.38 -26.66 -11.11
N GLY A 6 11.74 -26.42 -9.84
CA GLY A 6 11.04 -25.46 -9.00
C GLY A 6 11.19 -24.07 -9.60
N GLY A 7 10.28 -23.72 -10.52
CA GLY A 7 10.06 -22.33 -10.85
C GLY A 7 9.61 -21.63 -9.58
N ALA A 8 10.41 -20.69 -9.09
CA ALA A 8 9.97 -19.71 -8.13
C ALA A 8 8.77 -19.00 -8.78
N ALA A 9 7.56 -19.43 -8.45
CA ALA A 9 6.39 -18.63 -8.65
C ALA A 9 6.68 -17.34 -7.89
N ALA A 10 6.79 -16.22 -8.60
CA ALA A 10 6.70 -14.91 -7.98
C ALA A 10 5.46 -14.97 -7.10
N GLU A 11 5.66 -15.03 -5.79
CA GLU A 11 4.56 -15.23 -4.86
C GLU A 11 3.56 -14.10 -5.15
N PRO A 12 2.27 -14.40 -5.34
CA PRO A 12 1.29 -13.36 -5.55
C PRO A 12 1.38 -12.44 -4.33
N LEU A 13 1.69 -11.16 -4.59
CA LEU A 13 1.83 -10.12 -3.56
C LEU A 13 0.73 -10.31 -2.51
N ALA A 14 1.15 -10.71 -1.31
CA ALA A 14 0.21 -11.04 -0.26
C ALA A 14 -0.31 -9.73 0.34
N TYR A 15 -1.42 -9.22 -0.21
CA TYR A 15 -2.11 -8.07 0.32
C TYR A 15 -3.10 -8.51 1.40
N HIS A 16 -2.95 -7.97 2.60
CA HIS A 16 -3.81 -8.24 3.73
C HIS A 16 -4.34 -6.92 4.29
N GLY A 17 -5.64 -6.88 4.55
CA GLY A 17 -6.30 -5.76 5.24
C GLY A 17 -7.24 -4.94 4.37
N GLU A 18 -7.83 -3.93 4.99
CA GLU A 18 -8.79 -3.03 4.38
C GLU A 18 -8.11 -1.67 4.12
N SER A 19 -8.46 -1.06 2.99
CA SER A 19 -8.08 0.31 2.66
C SER A 19 -9.34 1.03 2.22
N THR A 20 -9.50 2.22 2.74
CA THR A 20 -10.65 3.09 2.62
C THR A 20 -10.61 3.76 1.26
N THR A 21 -11.24 3.18 0.25
CA THR A 21 -11.38 3.85 -1.04
C THR A 21 -12.61 4.75 -1.00
N PHE A 22 -12.40 6.06 -0.82
CA PHE A 22 -13.49 7.00 -1.04
C PHE A 22 -13.80 7.01 -2.54
N GLY A 23 -14.96 6.47 -2.93
CA GLY A 23 -15.34 6.29 -4.33
C GLY A 23 -15.30 4.85 -4.86
N GLY A 24 -15.05 3.84 -4.01
CA GLY A 24 -15.42 2.44 -4.29
C GLY A 24 -14.60 1.69 -5.33
N ASN A 25 -13.45 2.22 -5.78
CA ASN A 25 -12.60 1.57 -6.77
C ASN A 25 -11.23 1.20 -6.16
N ASP A 26 -10.76 -0.02 -6.42
CA ASP A 26 -9.40 -0.52 -6.06
C ASP A 26 -8.24 0.26 -6.72
N ILE A 27 -8.55 1.33 -7.47
CA ILE A 27 -7.58 2.18 -8.16
C ILE A 27 -6.63 2.84 -7.16
N LEU A 28 -7.15 3.41 -6.07
CA LEU A 28 -6.32 4.06 -5.04
C LEU A 28 -5.34 3.07 -4.37
N ARG A 29 -5.78 1.82 -4.15
CA ARG A 29 -4.92 0.77 -3.61
C ARG A 29 -3.75 0.47 -4.54
N ASN A 30 -4.02 0.37 -5.84
CA ASN A 30 -2.99 0.12 -6.85
C ASN A 30 -2.01 1.28 -6.99
N ASP A 31 -2.51 2.53 -6.92
CA ASP A 31 -1.67 3.73 -7.02
C ASP A 31 -0.75 3.88 -5.79
N VAL A 32 -1.28 3.65 -4.59
CA VAL A 32 -0.49 3.62 -3.35
C VAL A 32 0.55 2.50 -3.41
N THR A 33 0.15 1.29 -3.82
CA THR A 33 1.07 0.16 -3.97
C THR A 33 2.20 0.46 -4.97
N ARG A 34 1.88 1.12 -6.09
CA ARG A 34 2.88 1.53 -7.09
C ARG A 34 3.87 2.55 -6.50
N MET A 35 3.39 3.53 -5.75
CA MET A 35 4.25 4.51 -5.07
C MET A 35 5.17 3.88 -4.04
N ILE A 36 4.66 2.89 -3.28
CA ILE A 36 5.48 2.13 -2.35
C ILE A 36 6.52 1.29 -3.11
N ALA A 37 6.16 0.61 -4.19
CA ALA A 37 7.10 -0.15 -5.01
C ALA A 37 8.22 0.71 -5.60
N VAL A 38 7.92 1.95 -6.03
CA VAL A 38 8.95 2.90 -6.48
C VAL A 38 9.87 3.30 -5.33
N SER A 39 9.31 3.51 -4.13
CA SER A 39 10.05 3.86 -2.92
C SER A 39 10.95 2.71 -2.45
N GLU A 40 10.46 1.48 -2.43
CA GLU A 40 11.24 0.26 -2.18
C GLU A 40 12.34 0.08 -3.23
N ALA A 41 12.03 0.30 -4.51
CA ALA A 41 13.00 0.19 -5.60
C ALA A 41 14.14 1.20 -5.44
N ALA A 42 13.85 2.40 -4.95
CA ALA A 42 14.85 3.42 -4.61
C ALA A 42 15.72 3.01 -3.40
N GLN A 43 15.19 2.21 -2.48
CA GLN A 43 15.94 1.59 -1.37
C GLN A 43 16.73 0.33 -1.80
N GLY A 44 16.67 -0.04 -3.08
CA GLY A 44 17.37 -1.20 -3.64
C GLY A 44 16.56 -2.50 -3.61
N CYS A 45 15.28 -2.44 -3.27
CA CYS A 45 14.40 -3.61 -3.26
C CYS A 45 13.26 -3.49 -4.28
N ARG A 46 13.21 -4.40 -5.26
CA ARG A 46 12.13 -4.39 -6.27
C ARG A 46 11.05 -5.43 -6.03
N GLU A 47 11.24 -6.27 -5.02
CA GLU A 47 10.37 -7.40 -4.74
C GLU A 47 9.66 -7.18 -3.41
N ILE A 48 8.38 -6.82 -3.50
CA ILE A 48 7.50 -6.76 -2.35
C ILE A 48 6.86 -8.13 -2.19
N GLN A 49 7.02 -8.73 -1.02
CA GLN A 49 6.49 -10.04 -0.67
C GLN A 49 5.09 -9.91 -0.07
N ARG A 50 4.91 -8.91 0.83
CA ARG A 50 3.69 -8.75 1.61
C ARG A 50 3.38 -7.27 1.84
N ILE A 51 2.10 -6.94 1.82
CA ILE A 51 1.58 -5.63 2.23
C ILE A 51 0.44 -5.87 3.21
N ASP A 52 0.62 -5.45 4.45
CA ASP A 52 -0.44 -5.40 5.46
C ASP A 52 -0.92 -3.95 5.58
N ALA A 53 -2.07 -3.64 4.98
CA ALA A 53 -2.73 -2.36 5.08
C ALA A 53 -3.69 -2.34 6.27
N GLN A 54 -3.64 -1.29 7.07
CA GLN A 54 -4.48 -1.13 8.24
C GLN A 54 -5.03 0.29 8.27
N VAL A 55 -6.35 0.42 8.26
CA VAL A 55 -7.01 1.70 8.51
C VAL A 55 -6.87 2.02 10.00
N GLU A 56 -6.15 3.08 10.31
CA GLU A 56 -5.93 3.54 11.70
C GLU A 56 -7.09 4.42 12.16
N ARG A 57 -7.54 5.31 11.27
CA ARG A 57 -8.57 6.29 11.61
C ARG A 57 -9.26 6.82 10.36
N VAL A 58 -10.58 6.93 10.42
CA VAL A 58 -11.38 7.68 9.44
C VAL A 58 -12.09 8.81 10.16
N THR A 59 -11.88 10.04 9.70
CA THR A 59 -12.55 11.23 10.18
C THR A 59 -13.17 12.00 9.02
N ARG A 60 -14.04 12.95 9.35
CA ARG A 60 -14.66 13.84 8.37
C ARG A 60 -14.55 15.31 8.77
N PRO A 61 -13.32 15.88 8.81
CA PRO A 61 -13.17 17.30 9.10
C PRO A 61 -13.82 18.14 7.99
N GLU A 62 -14.58 19.17 8.36
CA GLU A 62 -15.19 20.13 7.41
C GLU A 62 -16.00 19.48 6.27
N ASN A 63 -16.71 18.39 6.59
CA ASN A 63 -17.46 17.57 5.63
C ASN A 63 -16.64 16.85 4.55
N ARG A 64 -15.30 16.84 4.64
CA ARG A 64 -14.42 16.10 3.74
C ARG A 64 -13.93 14.83 4.38
N TRP A 65 -13.96 13.72 3.66
CA TRP A 65 -13.44 12.47 4.19
C TRP A 65 -11.91 12.50 4.34
N LEU A 66 -11.42 11.96 5.45
CA LEU A 66 -10.00 11.80 5.75
C LEU A 66 -9.78 10.41 6.35
N ALA A 67 -9.07 9.53 5.66
CA ALA A 67 -8.60 8.27 6.20
C ALA A 67 -7.08 8.30 6.41
N GLN A 68 -6.65 7.85 7.57
CA GLN A 68 -5.26 7.59 7.92
C GLN A 68 -5.09 6.08 7.98
N GLU A 69 -4.13 5.59 7.23
CA GLU A 69 -3.82 4.18 7.15
C GLU A 69 -2.33 3.96 7.38
N THR A 70 -2.00 2.84 7.99
CA THR A 70 -0.64 2.33 8.09
C THR A 70 -0.53 1.13 7.18
N TRP A 71 0.45 1.15 6.29
CA TRP A 71 0.76 0.04 5.41
C TRP A 71 2.14 -0.50 5.77
N ARG A 72 2.20 -1.76 6.22
CA ARG A 72 3.47 -2.45 6.47
C ARG A 72 3.82 -3.24 5.22
N VAL A 73 5.00 -2.98 4.69
CA VAL A 73 5.48 -3.57 3.45
C VAL A 73 6.70 -4.42 3.76
N GLN A 74 6.60 -5.70 3.46
CA GLN A 74 7.71 -6.63 3.56
C GLN A 74 8.36 -6.76 2.19
N ALA A 75 9.59 -6.28 2.08
CA ALA A 75 10.34 -6.25 0.83
C ALA A 75 11.79 -6.66 1.10
N CYS A 76 12.31 -7.60 0.30
CA CYS A 76 13.69 -8.11 0.44
C CYS A 76 14.08 -8.54 1.86
N GLY A 77 13.14 -9.12 2.62
CA GLY A 77 13.36 -9.57 4.00
C GLY A 77 13.41 -8.44 5.04
N LYS A 78 13.15 -7.18 4.66
CA LYS A 78 12.94 -6.05 5.56
C LYS A 78 11.46 -5.71 5.65
N THR A 79 11.06 -5.15 6.78
CA THR A 79 9.72 -4.58 6.94
C THR A 79 9.86 -3.07 7.00
N HIS A 80 9.09 -2.39 6.17
CA HIS A 80 9.01 -0.94 6.08
C HIS A 80 7.60 -0.49 6.39
N ARG A 81 7.46 0.64 7.09
CA ARG A 81 6.16 1.20 7.43
C ARG A 81 5.89 2.43 6.55
N TYR A 82 4.69 2.51 6.02
CA TYR A 82 4.23 3.61 5.20
C TYR A 82 2.96 4.18 5.81
N ASP A 83 2.94 5.48 6.02
CA ASP A 83 1.73 6.20 6.38
C ASP A 83 1.03 6.62 5.10
N VAL A 84 -0.21 6.20 4.94
CA VAL A 84 -1.04 6.55 3.81
C VAL A 84 -2.15 7.46 4.32
N LEU A 85 -2.20 8.66 3.79
CA LEU A 85 -3.27 9.62 4.06
C LEU A 85 -4.15 9.71 2.82
N LEU A 86 -5.44 9.46 2.97
CA LEU A 86 -6.45 9.57 1.92
C LEU A 86 -7.39 10.72 2.30
N ARG A 87 -7.52 11.71 1.45
CA ARG A 87 -8.33 12.91 1.70
C ARG A 87 -9.23 13.20 0.50
N GLU A 88 -10.50 13.45 0.77
CA GLU A 88 -11.43 13.96 -0.23
C GLU A 88 -11.12 15.43 -0.57
N ASP A 89 -11.01 15.73 -1.86
CA ASP A 89 -10.76 17.06 -2.38
C ASP A 89 -12.07 17.85 -2.62
N GLU A 90 -11.98 19.06 -3.19
CA GLU A 90 -13.15 19.91 -3.47
C GLU A 90 -14.04 19.41 -4.61
N ARG A 91 -13.52 18.50 -5.43
CA ARG A 91 -14.17 17.95 -6.62
C ARG A 91 -14.80 16.58 -6.34
N GLY A 92 -14.63 16.06 -5.12
CA GLY A 92 -15.04 14.71 -4.72
C GLY A 92 -14.08 13.62 -5.19
N GLU A 93 -12.88 14.00 -5.66
CA GLU A 93 -11.77 13.10 -5.92
C GLU A 93 -11.03 12.79 -4.61
N THR A 94 -10.24 11.72 -4.58
CA THR A 94 -9.43 11.37 -3.41
C THR A 94 -7.97 11.66 -3.68
N ASP A 95 -7.43 12.64 -2.99
CA ASP A 95 -5.99 12.83 -2.86
C ASP A 95 -5.43 11.73 -1.94
N PHE A 96 -4.25 11.22 -2.30
CA PHE A 96 -3.49 10.35 -1.41
C PHE A 96 -2.07 10.86 -1.21
N SER A 97 -1.51 10.57 -0.05
CA SER A 97 -0.11 10.85 0.27
C SER A 97 0.50 9.64 0.94
N VAL A 98 1.70 9.26 0.50
CA VAL A 98 2.45 8.13 1.04
C VAL A 98 3.71 8.68 1.70
N GLY A 99 3.81 8.54 3.02
CA GLY A 99 4.99 8.90 3.79
C GLY A 99 5.75 7.65 4.20
N PHE A 100 7.02 7.55 3.84
CA PHE A 100 7.89 6.51 4.38
C PHE A 100 8.19 6.80 5.85
N ARG A 101 7.87 5.84 6.73
CA ARG A 101 8.19 5.87 8.14
C ARG A 101 9.20 4.76 8.44
N PRO A 102 10.49 5.09 8.64
CA PRO A 102 11.43 4.10 9.15
C PRO A 102 10.99 3.66 10.55
N GLU A 103 11.00 2.35 10.81
CA GLU A 103 10.82 1.78 12.16
C GLU A 103 12.05 2.01 13.05
#